data_AF-A0A948VYG1-F1
#
_entry.id   AF-A0A948VYG1-F1
#
_cell.length_a   1.000
_cell.length_b   1.000
_cell.length_c   1.000
_cell.angle_alpha   90.00
_cell.angle_beta   90.00
_cell.angle_gamma   90.00
#
_symmetry.space_group_name_H-M   'P 1'
#
loop_
_entity.id
_entity.type
_entity.pdbx_description
1 polymer ?
#
loop_
_entity_poly.entity_id
_entity_poly.type
_entity_poly.pdbx_seq_one_letter_code
_entity_poly.pdbx_strand_id
1 'polypeptide(L)'
;MTAPINVQMTPQGLLIPRQAIRRWLKQGVDVLWEKGRIVIQPKSVSVAEHDRILRLLEMDGLLMPAESLPRGHKPVRRKEQARLAMKLGEGRPLYQVVIEEREERA
;
A
#
# COMPACT_ATOMS: atom_id res chain seq x y z
N MET A 1 -9.07 17.62 -23.77
CA MET A 1 -8.11 16.92 -24.66
C MET A 1 -7.45 15.81 -23.86
N THR A 2 -7.58 14.57 -24.31
CA THR A 2 -6.99 13.40 -23.65
C THR A 2 -5.66 13.12 -24.33
N ALA A 3 -4.54 13.36 -23.66
CA ALA A 3 -3.22 13.05 -24.22
C ALA A 3 -2.88 11.59 -23.91
N PRO A 4 -2.52 10.77 -24.91
CA PRO A 4 -2.04 9.41 -24.66
C PRO A 4 -0.75 9.48 -23.85
N ILE A 5 -0.68 8.67 -22.79
CA ILE A 5 0.53 8.55 -21.95
C ILE A 5 1.15 7.19 -22.30
N ASN A 6 2.42 7.20 -22.69
CA ASN A 6 3.17 5.97 -22.91
C ASN A 6 3.49 5.33 -21.56
N VAL A 7 2.93 4.16 -21.31
CA VAL A 7 3.18 3.34 -20.12
C VAL A 7 3.89 2.06 -20.52
N GLN A 8 4.74 1.54 -19.63
CA GLN A 8 5.47 0.29 -19.88
C GLN A 8 5.00 -0.77 -18.90
N MET A 9 4.54 -1.90 -19.41
CA MET A 9 4.23 -3.06 -18.59
C MET A 9 5.52 -3.88 -18.38
N THR A 10 5.83 -4.21 -17.14
CA THR A 10 6.93 -5.11 -16.76
C THR A 10 6.39 -6.29 -15.95
N PRO A 11 7.14 -7.39 -15.79
CA PRO A 11 6.75 -8.50 -14.93
C PRO A 11 6.52 -8.08 -13.45
N GLN A 12 7.10 -6.96 -13.02
CA GLN A 12 6.93 -6.42 -11.67
C GLN A 12 5.76 -5.43 -11.55
N GLY A 13 5.18 -4.97 -12.67
CA GLY A 13 4.02 -4.08 -12.67
C GLY A 13 4.01 -3.04 -13.78
N LEU A 14 3.17 -2.02 -13.62
CA LEU A 14 2.99 -0.93 -14.57
C LEU A 14 3.90 0.26 -14.24
N LEU A 15 4.79 0.62 -15.18
CA LEU A 15 5.63 1.81 -15.08
C LEU A 15 4.95 3.00 -15.76
N ILE A 16 4.75 4.07 -14.99
CA ILE A 16 4.10 5.30 -15.44
C ILE A 16 5.11 6.44 -15.40
N PRO A 17 5.26 7.22 -16.50
CA PRO A 17 6.11 8.40 -16.50
C PRO A 17 5.72 9.37 -15.39
N ARG A 18 6.69 9.74 -14.55
CA ARG A 18 6.48 10.65 -13.42
C ARG A 18 5.89 12.00 -13.84
N GLN A 19 6.19 12.46 -15.06
CA GLN A 19 5.65 13.70 -15.61
C GLN A 19 4.12 13.66 -15.77
N ALA A 20 3.56 12.50 -16.09
CA ALA A 20 2.12 12.33 -16.32
C ALA A 20 1.31 12.51 -15.03
N ILE A 21 1.88 12.13 -13.89
CA ILE A 21 1.24 12.20 -12.58
C ILE A 21 1.80 13.30 -11.68
N ARG A 22 2.64 14.21 -12.21
CA ARG A 22 3.40 15.19 -11.43
C ARG A 22 2.53 16.04 -10.51
N ARG A 23 1.33 16.42 -10.97
CA ARG A 23 0.37 17.22 -10.21
C ARG A 23 -0.26 16.43 -9.05
N TRP A 24 -0.32 15.11 -9.16
CA TRP A 24 -0.91 14.22 -8.16
C TRP A 24 0.10 13.74 -7.12
N LEU A 25 1.41 13.82 -7.39
CA LEU A 25 2.44 13.35 -6.47
C LEU A 25 2.39 14.00 -5.08
N LYS A 26 1.95 15.26 -4.98
CA LYS A 26 1.85 15.98 -3.70
C LYS A 26 0.70 15.47 -2.82
N GLN A 27 -0.38 15.01 -3.45
CA GLN A 27 -1.59 14.52 -2.78
C GLN A 27 -1.61 13.00 -2.65
N GLY A 28 -0.75 12.30 -3.40
CA GLY A 28 -0.76 10.85 -3.50
C GLY A 28 -1.67 10.38 -4.63
N VAL A 29 -1.55 9.10 -4.97
CA VAL A 29 -2.25 8.47 -6.07
C VAL A 29 -2.90 7.19 -5.57
N ASP A 30 -4.15 6.97 -5.97
CA ASP A 30 -4.88 5.73 -5.77
C ASP A 30 -4.94 4.95 -7.08
N VAL A 31 -4.89 3.63 -6.94
CA VAL A 31 -5.03 2.68 -8.05
C VAL A 31 -6.24 1.82 -7.77
N LEU A 32 -7.24 1.90 -8.65
CA LEU A 32 -8.49 1.18 -8.56
C LEU A 32 -8.60 0.22 -9.75
N TRP A 33 -9.16 -0.96 -9.49
CA TRP A 33 -9.57 -1.88 -10.54
C TRP A 33 -11.08 -1.80 -10.72
N GLU A 34 -11.55 -1.21 -11.81
CA GLU A 34 -12.97 -1.11 -12.11
C GLU A 34 -13.27 -1.73 -13.47
N LYS A 35 -14.27 -2.61 -13.57
CA LYS A 35 -14.85 -3.04 -14.86
C LYS A 35 -13.80 -3.44 -15.93
N GLY A 36 -12.73 -4.13 -15.51
CA GLY A 36 -11.66 -4.58 -16.41
C GLY A 36 -10.65 -3.50 -16.85
N ARG A 37 -10.65 -2.33 -16.20
CA ARG A 37 -9.66 -1.26 -16.41
C ARG A 37 -8.99 -0.87 -15.10
N ILE A 38 -7.73 -0.47 -15.21
CA ILE A 38 -6.98 0.15 -14.12
C ILE A 38 -7.25 1.65 -14.17
N VAL A 39 -7.82 2.19 -13.10
CA VAL A 39 -8.05 3.62 -12.92
C VAL A 39 -7.00 4.15 -11.95
N ILE A 40 -6.23 5.13 -12.39
CA ILE A 40 -5.19 5.77 -11.59
C ILE A 40 -5.60 7.22 -11.42
N GLN A 41 -5.88 7.59 -10.18
CA GLN A 41 -6.47 8.88 -9.85
C GLN A 41 -5.72 9.51 -8.67
N PRO A 42 -5.75 10.84 -8.53
CA PRO A 42 -5.26 11.46 -7.31
C PRO A 42 -6.07 10.96 -6.11
N LYS A 43 -5.41 10.82 -4.97
CA LYS A 43 -6.11 10.54 -3.71
C LYS A 43 -7.21 11.58 -3.49
N SER A 44 -8.43 11.09 -3.32
CA SER A 44 -9.62 11.90 -3.07
C SER A 44 -9.64 12.46 -1.65
N VAL A 45 -9.01 11.75 -0.72
CA VAL A 45 -8.81 12.17 0.66
C VAL A 45 -7.55 13.03 0.72
N SER A 46 -7.67 14.26 1.19
CA SER A 46 -6.50 15.11 1.39
C SER A 46 -5.54 14.44 2.40
N VAL A 47 -4.23 14.64 2.26
CA VAL A 47 -3.25 14.11 3.23
C VAL A 47 -3.63 14.49 4.67
N ALA A 48 -4.17 15.70 4.86
CA ALA A 48 -4.66 16.18 6.14
C ALA A 48 -5.87 15.39 6.68
N GLU A 49 -6.82 14.99 5.84
CA GLU A 49 -7.94 14.13 6.24
C GLU A 49 -7.49 12.71 6.51
N HIS A 50 -6.53 12.19 5.74
CA HIS A 50 -5.94 10.88 5.99
C HIS A 50 -5.26 10.84 7.37
N ASP A 51 -4.46 11.85 7.69
CA ASP A 51 -3.82 11.98 9.01
C ASP A 51 -4.86 12.15 10.13
N ARG A 52 -5.97 12.84 9.86
CA ARG A 52 -7.09 12.95 10.79
C ARG A 52 -7.77 11.60 11.04
N ILE A 53 -8.00 10.81 9.99
CA ILE A 53 -8.56 9.46 10.10
C ILE A 53 -7.63 8.56 10.90
N LEU A 54 -6.32 8.59 10.64
CA LEU A 54 -5.34 7.81 11.41
C LEU A 54 -5.37 8.18 12.89
N ARG A 55 -5.41 9.48 13.22
CA ARG A 55 -5.55 9.94 14.61
C ARG A 55 -6.85 9.48 15.27
N LEU A 56 -7.97 9.50 14.54
CA LEU A 56 -9.24 8.99 15.07
C LEU A 56 -9.15 7.49 15.37
N LEU A 57 -8.57 6.71 14.46
CA LEU A 57 -8.36 5.28 14.67
C LEU A 57 -7.40 4.99 15.83
N GLU A 58 -6.34 5.79 16.00
CA GLU A 58 -5.45 5.73 17.17
C GLU A 58 -6.19 6.06 18.48
N MET A 59 -7.01 7.11 18.48
CA MET A 59 -7.80 7.52 19.66
C MET A 59 -8.84 6.47 20.06
N ASP A 60 -9.45 5.81 19.07
CA ASP A 60 -10.45 4.76 19.29
C ASP A 60 -9.80 3.40 19.63
N GLY A 61 -8.47 3.33 19.71
CA GLY A 61 -7.73 2.09 20.00
C GLY A 61 -7.77 1.05 18.87
N LEU A 62 -8.20 1.46 17.67
CA LEU A 62 -8.25 0.63 16.46
C LEU A 62 -6.92 0.64 15.71
N LEU A 63 -6.02 1.55 16.06
CA LEU A 63 -4.67 1.66 15.53
C LEU A 63 -3.68 1.81 16.69
N MET A 64 -2.57 1.06 16.65
CA MET A 64 -1.46 1.31 17.58
C MET A 64 -0.69 2.56 17.14
N PRO A 65 -0.23 3.41 18.08
CA PRO A 65 0.61 4.54 17.73
C PRO A 65 1.82 4.05 16.96
N ALA A 66 2.21 4.78 15.91
CA ALA A 66 3.44 4.48 15.19
C ALA A 66 4.63 4.65 16.14
N GLU A 67 5.13 3.55 16.71
CA GLU A 67 6.33 3.58 17.53
C GLU A 67 7.51 4.00 16.66
N SER A 68 8.26 4.98 17.15
CA SER A 68 9.50 5.38 16.52
C SER A 68 10.46 4.19 16.51
N LEU A 69 11.05 3.89 15.37
CA LEU A 69 12.01 2.80 15.25
C LEU A 69 13.12 2.96 16.32
N PRO A 70 13.53 1.88 17.00
CA PRO A 70 14.55 1.94 18.03
C PRO A 70 15.83 2.62 17.53
N ARG A 71 16.52 3.35 18.42
CA ARG A 71 17.82 3.95 18.07
C ARG A 71 18.79 2.84 17.64
N GLY A 72 19.32 2.95 16.43
CA GLY A 72 20.19 1.93 15.84
C GLY A 72 19.48 0.94 14.90
N HIS A 73 18.19 1.12 14.61
CA HIS A 73 17.52 0.35 13.57
C HIS A 73 18.28 0.47 12.24
N LYS A 74 18.75 -0.66 11.72
CA LYS A 74 19.37 -0.76 10.40
C LYS A 74 18.30 -1.26 9.43
N PRO A 75 17.92 -0.47 8.41
CA PRO A 75 17.00 -0.93 7.39
C PRO A 75 17.48 -2.24 6.76
N VAL A 76 16.56 -3.17 6.56
CA VAL A 76 16.87 -4.46 5.92
C VAL A 76 17.43 -4.20 4.52
N ARG A 77 18.54 -4.85 4.19
CA ARG A 77 19.17 -4.70 2.87
C ARG A 77 18.25 -5.29 1.79
N ARG A 78 18.20 -4.69 0.59
CA ARG A 78 17.30 -5.14 -0.51
C ARG A 78 17.38 -6.65 -0.81
N LYS A 79 18.58 -7.22 -0.78
CA LYS A 79 18.79 -8.67 -0.99
C LYS A 79 18.12 -9.52 0.10
N GLU A 80 18.19 -9.05 1.33
CA GLU A 80 17.61 -9.72 2.49
C GLU A 80 16.08 -9.54 2.52
N GLN A 81 15.59 -8.36 2.12
CA GLN A 81 14.17 -8.10 1.94
C GLN A 81 13.55 -9.03 0.88
N ALA A 82 14.21 -9.22 -0.27
CA ALA A 82 13.73 -10.14 -1.32
C ALA A 82 13.68 -11.60 -0.83
N ARG A 83 14.70 -12.03 -0.05
CA ARG A 83 14.73 -13.36 0.56
C ARG A 83 13.62 -13.55 1.59
N LEU A 84 13.34 -12.54 2.42
CA LEU A 84 12.25 -12.57 3.39
C LEU A 84 10.89 -12.59 2.70
N ALA A 85 10.69 -11.79 1.66
CA ALA A 85 9.46 -11.78 0.88
C ALA A 85 9.17 -13.16 0.26
N MET A 86 10.20 -13.82 -0.29
CA MET A 86 10.08 -15.18 -0.82
C MET A 86 9.67 -16.17 0.27
N LYS A 87 10.36 -16.17 1.42
CA LYS A 87 10.05 -17.07 2.56
C LYS A 87 8.66 -16.85 3.15
N LEU A 88 8.23 -15.59 3.27
CA LEU A 88 6.90 -15.25 3.79
C LEU A 88 5.80 -15.50 2.76
N GLY A 89 6.14 -15.57 1.47
CA GLY A 89 5.22 -15.93 0.39
C GLY A 89 4.96 -17.44 0.27
N GLU A 90 5.78 -18.29 0.90
CA GLU A 90 5.64 -19.76 0.87
C GLU A 90 4.60 -20.31 1.89
N GLY A 91 4.00 -19.44 2.72
CA GLY A 91 2.97 -19.81 3.70
C GLY A 91 1.57 -19.29 3.34
N ARG A 92 0.52 -19.86 3.96
CA ARG A 92 -0.81 -19.24 3.92
C ARG A 92 -0.71 -17.85 4.56
N PRO A 93 -1.23 -16.79 3.92
CA PRO A 93 -1.19 -15.47 4.51
C PRO A 93 -1.96 -15.44 5.83
N LEU A 94 -1.45 -14.70 6.82
CA LEU A 94 -1.97 -14.67 8.19
C LEU A 94 -3.48 -14.41 8.28
N TYR A 95 -4.05 -13.62 7.36
CA TYR A 95 -5.49 -13.38 7.35
C TYR A 95 -6.33 -14.64 7.08
N GLN A 96 -5.81 -15.63 6.35
CA GLN A 96 -6.52 -16.90 6.13
C GLN A 96 -6.53 -17.75 7.40
N VAL A 97 -5.40 -17.78 8.13
CA VAL A 97 -5.29 -18.49 9.41
C VAL A 97 -6.26 -17.90 10.44
N VAL A 98 -6.39 -16.57 10.49
CA VAL A 98 -7.30 -15.87 11.42
C VAL A 98 -8.78 -16.12 11.10
N ILE A 99 -9.14 -16.33 9.83
CA ILE A 99 -10.53 -16.63 9.43
C ILE A 99 -10.89 -18.07 9.81
N GLU A 100 -10.02 -19.04 9.51
CA GLU A 100 -10.23 -20.47 9.85
C GLU A 100 -10.43 -20.67 11.37
N GLU A 101 -9.61 -20.01 12.22
CA GLU A 101 -9.72 -20.12 13.69
C GLU A 101 -11.03 -19.52 14.27
N ARG A 102 -11.68 -18.59 13.57
CA ARG A 102 -12.96 -18.00 14.01
C ARG A 102 -14.15 -18.86 13.62
N GLU A 103 -14.10 -19.51 12.46
CA GLU A 103 -15.15 -20.40 11.99
C GLU A 103 -15.21 -21.70 12.81
N GLU A 104 -14.07 -22.20 13.31
CA GLU A 104 -14.04 -23.37 14.20
C GLU A 104 -14.60 -23.12 15.62
N ARG A 105 -14.78 -21.85 16.02
CA ARG A 105 -15.28 -21.46 17.35
C ARG A 105 -16.77 -21.10 17.38
N ALA A 106 -17.45 -21.15 16.24
CA ALA A 106 -18.90 -20.89 16.09
C ALA A 106 -19.68 -22.20 15.97
#